data_AF-A0A6P0SNH4-F1
#
_entry.id   AF-A0A6P0SNH4-F1
#
_cell.length_a   1.000
_cell.length_b   1.000
_cell.length_c   1.000
_cell.angle_alpha   90.00
_cell.angle_beta   90.00
_cell.angle_gamma   90.00
#
_symmetry.space_group_name_H-M   'P 1'
#
loop_
_entity.id
_entity.type
_entity.pdbx_description
1 polymer ?
#
loop_
_entity_poly.entity_id
_entity_poly.type
_entity_poly.pdbx_seq_one_letter_code
_entity_poly.pdbx_strand_id
1 'polypeptide(L)'
;QVWRYVPGSTPQEGGTIELFVESHDRSLLEHPDNLTISPSGDLILCEDGGGDQFLVGVNPKGELYQLARNALNSSELAGVCFSPNGRIMFVNIQEPGITFAIQGPWV
;
A
#
# COMPACT_ATOMS: atom_id res chain seq x y z
N GLN A 1 -7.98 7.35 -1.91
CA GLN A 1 -7.91 8.05 -0.60
C GLN A 1 -7.51 7.07 0.48
N VAL A 2 -6.77 7.52 1.49
CA VAL A 2 -6.39 6.74 2.67
C VAL A 2 -6.73 7.56 3.90
N TRP A 3 -7.47 6.96 4.83
CA TRP A 3 -7.87 7.58 6.09
C TRP A 3 -7.03 7.03 7.23
N ARG A 4 -6.63 7.89 8.16
CA ARG A 4 -5.92 7.51 9.38
C ARG A 4 -6.78 7.83 10.60
N TYR A 5 -6.92 6.86 11.48
CA TYR A 5 -7.48 7.07 12.82
C TYR A 5 -6.35 7.35 13.82
N VAL A 6 -6.44 8.47 14.54
CA VAL A 6 -5.53 8.83 15.63
C VAL A 6 -6.29 8.69 16.94
N PRO A 7 -6.02 7.64 17.75
CA PRO A 7 -6.72 7.45 19.01
C PRO A 7 -6.35 8.54 20.02
N GLY A 8 -7.31 8.91 20.88
CA GLY A 8 -7.08 9.73 22.07
C GLY A 8 -6.24 9.01 23.12
N SER A 9 -5.96 9.70 24.23
CA SER A 9 -5.12 9.13 25.30
C SER A 9 -5.82 7.98 26.04
N THR A 10 -7.14 7.95 25.97
CA THR A 10 -7.98 6.91 26.57
C THR A 10 -9.07 6.44 25.58
N PRO A 11 -9.59 5.20 25.72
CA PRO A 11 -10.70 4.73 24.87
C PRO A 11 -11.96 5.61 24.96
N GLN A 12 -12.19 6.29 26.08
CA GLN A 12 -13.36 7.14 26.32
C GLN A 12 -13.26 8.50 25.61
N GLU A 13 -12.05 9.00 25.37
CA GLU A 13 -11.81 10.24 24.59
C GLU A 13 -12.12 10.06 23.10
N GLY A 14 -12.25 8.82 22.62
CA GLY A 14 -12.42 8.51 21.20
C GLY A 14 -11.12 8.76 20.44
N GLY A 15 -11.20 9.49 19.33
CA GLY A 15 -10.06 9.84 18.49
C GLY A 15 -10.47 10.71 17.30
N THR A 16 -9.50 11.07 16.47
CA THR A 16 -9.74 11.81 15.23
C THR A 16 -9.58 10.91 14.01
N ILE A 17 -10.38 11.17 12.98
CA ILE A 17 -10.22 10.57 11.66
C ILE A 17 -9.70 11.67 10.73
N GLU A 18 -8.61 11.38 10.05
CA GLU A 18 -7.92 12.29 9.16
C GLU A 18 -7.89 11.70 7.75
N LEU A 19 -8.22 12.51 6.75
CA LEU A 19 -7.93 12.19 5.36
C LEU A 19 -6.42 12.37 5.14
N PHE A 20 -5.67 11.29 5.35
CA PHE A 20 -4.21 11.33 5.35
C PHE A 20 -3.64 11.48 3.94
N VAL A 21 -4.23 10.78 2.97
CA VAL A 21 -3.87 10.87 1.55
C VAL A 21 -5.12 10.95 0.71
N GLU A 22 -5.17 11.93 -0.17
CA GLU A 22 -6.12 11.99 -1.27
C GLU A 22 -5.33 12.24 -2.56
N SER A 23 -5.54 11.41 -3.58
CA SER A 23 -5.02 11.70 -4.90
C SER A 23 -6.11 12.36 -5.74
N HIS A 24 -5.74 13.45 -6.42
CA HIS A 24 -6.57 14.10 -7.43
C HIS A 24 -6.11 13.75 -8.86
N ASP A 25 -5.13 12.84 -8.98
CA ASP A 25 -4.57 12.38 -10.25
C ASP A 25 -4.48 10.86 -10.24
N ARG A 26 -5.20 10.21 -11.16
CA ARG A 26 -5.23 8.75 -11.28
C ARG A 26 -3.87 8.15 -11.62
N SER A 27 -2.96 8.94 -12.21
CA SER A 27 -1.60 8.47 -12.49
C SER A 27 -0.72 8.34 -11.24
N LEU A 28 -1.11 8.99 -10.14
CA LEU A 28 -0.40 8.92 -8.85
C LEU A 28 -0.96 7.83 -7.93
N LEU A 29 -2.28 7.63 -7.95
CA LEU A 29 -2.99 6.62 -7.16
C LEU A 29 -4.42 6.43 -7.68
N GLU A 30 -4.79 5.21 -8.03
CA GLU A 30 -6.14 4.82 -8.44
C GLU A 30 -6.66 3.64 -7.60
N HIS A 31 -7.84 3.79 -7.00
CA HIS A 31 -8.55 2.76 -6.22
C HIS A 31 -7.65 1.91 -5.27
N PRO A 32 -6.97 2.52 -4.28
CA PRO A 32 -6.21 1.75 -3.30
C PRO A 32 -7.14 0.89 -2.44
N ASP A 33 -6.81 -0.40 -2.28
CA ASP A 33 -7.66 -1.36 -1.57
C ASP A 33 -6.97 -1.99 -0.34
N ASN A 34 -5.74 -2.51 -0.50
CA ASN A 34 -4.94 -3.16 0.52
C ASN A 34 -3.79 -2.26 0.94
N LEU A 35 -3.35 -2.39 2.18
CA LEU A 35 -2.24 -1.62 2.71
C LEU A 35 -1.42 -2.40 3.74
N THR A 36 -0.13 -2.09 3.81
CA THR A 36 0.76 -2.57 4.87
C THR A 36 1.82 -1.52 5.20
N ILE A 37 2.44 -1.62 6.36
CA ILE A 37 3.59 -0.79 6.72
C ILE A 37 4.86 -1.56 6.34
N SER A 38 5.72 -0.94 5.54
CA SER A 38 7.03 -1.47 5.16
C SER A 38 8.03 -1.42 6.32
N PRO A 39 9.14 -2.18 6.26
CA PRO A 39 10.18 -2.13 7.28
C PRO A 39 10.85 -0.75 7.45
N SER A 40 10.83 0.11 6.42
CA SER A 40 11.33 1.49 6.50
C SER A 40 10.33 2.47 7.17
N GLY A 41 9.09 2.04 7.38
CA GLY A 41 8.03 2.84 7.99
C GLY A 41 7.08 3.51 6.98
N ASP A 42 7.33 3.38 5.68
CA ASP A 42 6.41 3.84 4.63
C ASP A 42 5.19 2.92 4.54
N LEU A 43 4.03 3.49 4.21
CA LEU A 43 2.83 2.72 3.89
C LEU A 43 2.92 2.25 2.44
N ILE A 44 2.66 0.97 2.17
CA ILE A 44 2.53 0.44 0.81
C ILE A 44 1.06 0.14 0.56
N LEU A 45 0.54 0.65 -0.54
CA LEU A 45 -0.81 0.45 -1.04
C LEU A 45 -0.78 -0.49 -2.24
N CYS A 46 -1.81 -1.30 -2.38
CA CYS A 46 -2.13 -1.99 -3.62
C CYS A 46 -3.25 -1.27 -4.35
N GLU A 47 -3.16 -1.19 -5.68
CA GLU A 47 -4.23 -0.69 -6.54
C GLU A 47 -5.12 -1.81 -7.09
N ASP A 48 -6.42 -1.49 -7.18
CA ASP A 48 -7.47 -2.19 -7.91
C ASP A 48 -8.17 -1.21 -8.88
N GLY A 49 -7.34 -0.55 -9.69
CA GLY A 49 -7.73 0.46 -10.68
C GLY A 49 -8.12 -0.12 -12.03
N GLY A 50 -8.24 0.76 -13.03
CA GLY A 50 -8.39 0.35 -14.42
C GLY A 50 -7.05 0.33 -15.15
N GLY A 51 -6.66 -0.81 -15.74
CA GLY A 51 -5.45 -0.90 -16.56
C GLY A 51 -4.24 -1.37 -15.77
N ASP A 52 -3.11 -0.66 -15.87
CA ASP A 52 -1.89 -1.00 -15.14
C ASP A 52 -2.11 -0.83 -13.63
N GLN A 53 -1.63 -1.80 -12.85
CA GLN A 53 -1.77 -1.82 -11.39
C GLN A 53 -0.42 -1.62 -10.73
N PHE A 54 -0.38 -0.81 -9.68
CA PHE A 54 0.86 -0.49 -8.98
C PHE A 54 0.81 -0.84 -7.49
N LEU A 55 1.98 -1.15 -6.95
CA LEU A 55 2.24 -0.90 -5.54
C LEU A 55 2.62 0.57 -5.42
N VAL A 56 1.91 1.32 -4.58
CA VAL A 56 2.16 2.74 -4.36
C VAL A 56 2.62 2.95 -2.92
N GLY A 57 3.80 3.55 -2.77
CA GLY A 57 4.32 3.96 -1.47
C GLY A 57 3.76 5.32 -1.04
N VAL A 58 3.53 5.46 0.26
CA VAL A 58 3.23 6.72 0.95
C VAL A 58 4.24 6.89 2.06
N ASN A 59 5.05 7.95 1.98
CA ASN A 59 6.00 8.25 3.05
C ASN A 59 5.30 8.92 4.27
N PRO A 60 6.00 9.15 5.40
CA PRO A 60 5.39 9.74 6.59
C PRO A 60 4.82 11.16 6.40
N LYS A 61 5.20 11.86 5.33
CA LYS A 61 4.66 13.18 4.97
C LYS A 61 3.40 13.11 4.11
N GLY A 62 2.98 11.92 3.69
CA GLY A 62 1.84 11.73 2.78
C GLY A 62 2.20 11.84 1.30
N GLU A 63 3.50 11.86 0.94
CA GLU A 63 3.92 11.95 -0.46
C GLU A 63 3.85 10.57 -1.14
N LEU A 64 3.25 10.52 -2.32
CA LEU A 64 3.03 9.31 -3.13
C LEU A 64 4.23 9.02 -4.05
N TYR A 65 4.57 7.74 -4.20
CA TYR A 65 5.51 7.26 -5.22
C TYR A 65 5.16 5.86 -5.73
N GLN A 66 5.39 5.58 -7.01
CA GLN A 66 5.21 4.23 -7.56
C GLN A 66 6.38 3.34 -7.15
N LEU A 67 6.11 2.27 -6.40
CA LEU A 67 7.11 1.31 -5.93
C LEU A 67 7.34 0.20 -6.97
N ALA A 68 6.26 -0.36 -7.52
CA ALA A 68 6.31 -1.45 -8.48
C ALA A 68 5.06 -1.47 -9.35
N ARG A 69 5.14 -2.09 -10.53
CA ARG A 69 4.01 -2.30 -11.46
C ARG A 69 3.77 -3.80 -11.65
N ASN A 70 2.51 -4.23 -11.73
CA ASN A 70 2.17 -5.52 -12.27
C ASN A 70 2.56 -5.56 -13.76
N ALA A 71 3.68 -6.21 -14.07
CA ALA A 71 4.18 -6.34 -15.44
C ALA A 71 3.56 -7.51 -16.21
N LEU A 72 2.83 -8.40 -15.54
CA LEU A 72 2.27 -9.60 -16.14
C LEU A 72 0.96 -9.31 -16.88
N ASN A 73 0.05 -8.58 -16.24
CA ASN A 73 -1.27 -8.27 -16.74
C ASN A 73 -1.89 -7.05 -16.01
N SER A 74 -3.17 -6.78 -16.27
CA SER A 74 -3.94 -5.71 -15.66
C SER A 74 -4.77 -6.15 -14.44
N SER A 75 -4.51 -7.32 -13.87
CA SER A 75 -5.21 -7.79 -12.67
C SER A 75 -4.66 -7.08 -11.43
N GLU A 76 -5.55 -6.81 -10.47
CA GLU A 76 -5.23 -6.14 -9.21
C GLU A 76 -4.10 -6.82 -8.43
N LEU A 77 -3.46 -6.03 -7.57
CA LEU A 77 -2.51 -6.55 -6.59
C LEU A 77 -3.25 -6.87 -5.28
N ALA A 78 -3.70 -8.11 -5.13
CA ALA A 78 -4.51 -8.54 -3.98
C ALA A 78 -3.68 -8.81 -2.70
N GLY A 79 -2.92 -7.81 -2.28
CA GLY A 79 -2.29 -7.76 -0.96
C GLY A 79 -0.78 -7.88 -0.97
N VAL A 80 -0.18 -7.22 0.02
CA VAL A 80 1.26 -7.14 0.24
C VAL A 80 1.56 -7.29 1.73
N CYS A 81 2.65 -8.00 2.05
CA CYS A 81 3.18 -8.07 3.41
C CYS A 81 4.69 -8.30 3.41
N PHE A 82 5.30 -8.15 4.57
CA PHE A 82 6.73 -8.38 4.76
C PHE A 82 6.98 -9.53 5.72
N SER A 83 8.03 -10.32 5.45
CA SER A 83 8.54 -11.30 6.39
C SER A 83 8.91 -10.65 7.74
N PRO A 84 8.89 -11.37 8.88
CA PRO A 84 9.19 -10.79 10.19
C PRO A 84 10.56 -10.12 10.33
N ASN A 85 11.55 -10.52 9.52
CA ASN A 85 12.88 -9.93 9.48
C ASN A 85 13.03 -8.80 8.43
N GLY A 86 11.94 -8.42 7.75
CA GLY A 86 11.91 -7.36 6.76
C GLY A 86 12.67 -7.64 5.45
N ARG A 87 13.13 -8.87 5.20
CA ARG A 87 13.98 -9.17 4.02
C ARG A 87 13.21 -9.58 2.78
N ILE A 88 12.02 -10.16 2.94
CA ILE A 88 11.18 -10.62 1.85
C ILE A 88 9.86 -9.84 1.88
N MET A 89 9.51 -9.25 0.75
CA MET A 89 8.16 -8.76 0.46
C MET A 89 7.39 -9.88 -0.25
N PHE A 90 6.18 -10.18 0.21
CA PHE A 90 5.23 -11.02 -0.48
C PHE A 90 4.15 -10.14 -1.09
N VAL A 91 3.83 -10.36 -2.37
CA VAL A 91 2.77 -9.65 -3.08
C VAL A 91 2.00 -10.61 -3.98
N ASN A 92 0.68 -10.43 -4.05
CA ASN A 92 -0.21 -11.28 -4.84
C ASN A 92 -0.72 -10.54 -6.08
N ILE A 93 -0.88 -11.27 -7.18
CA ILE A 93 -1.75 -10.89 -8.31
C ILE A 93 -3.02 -11.74 -8.20
N GLN A 94 -4.20 -11.12 -8.19
CA GLN A 94 -5.47 -11.82 -7.97
C GLN A 94 -5.74 -12.89 -9.04
N GLU A 95 -5.66 -12.53 -10.32
CA GLU A 95 -5.83 -13.43 -11.46
C GLU A 95 -4.53 -13.44 -12.29
N PRO A 96 -3.83 -14.58 -12.41
CA PRO A 96 -4.32 -15.95 -12.20
C PRO A 96 -3.99 -16.56 -10.82
N GLY A 97 -3.86 -15.74 -9.77
CA GLY A 97 -3.57 -16.23 -8.41
C GLY A 97 -2.10 -16.55 -8.19
N ILE A 98 -1.22 -15.56 -8.39
CA ILE A 98 0.23 -15.72 -8.24
C ILE A 98 0.73 -14.94 -7.04
N THR A 99 1.53 -15.58 -6.19
CA THR A 99 2.29 -14.92 -5.13
C THR A 99 3.77 -14.84 -5.50
N PHE A 100 4.34 -13.65 -5.39
CA PHE A 100 5.78 -13.44 -5.50
C PHE A 100 6.41 -13.32 -4.12
N ALA A 101 7.63 -13.84 -3.99
CA ALA A 101 8.52 -13.57 -2.86
C ALA A 101 9.72 -12.79 -3.37
N ILE A 102 9.82 -11.51 -3.01
CA ILE A 102 10.81 -10.58 -3.54
C ILE A 102 11.79 -10.24 -2.42
N GLN A 103 13.05 -10.61 -2.61
CA GLN A 103 14.13 -10.21 -1.71
C GLN A 103 14.68 -8.85 -2.12
N GLY A 104 14.84 -7.95 -1.16
CA GLY A 104 15.49 -6.65 -1.37
C GLY A 104 16.25 -6.21 -0.12
N PRO A 105 16.87 -5.02 -0.13
CA PRO A 105 16.75 -4.13 1.00
C PRO A 105 15.34 -3.51 0.96
N TRP A 106 14.58 -3.66 2.05
CA TRP A 106 13.29 -2.99 2.27
C TRP A 106 13.38 -1.98 3.42
N VAL A 107 14.62 -1.64 3.78
CA VAL A 107 15.06 -0.72 4.83
C VAL A 107 15.93 0.36 4.22
#